data_AF-A0A233SF28-F1
#
_entry.id   AF-A0A233SF28-F1
#
_cell.length_a   1.000
_cell.length_b   1.000
_cell.length_c   1.000
_cell.angle_alpha   90.00
_cell.angle_beta   90.00
_cell.angle_gamma   90.00
#
_symmetry.space_group_name_H-M   'P 1'
#
loop_
_entity.id
_entity.type
_entity.pdbx_description
1 polymer ?
#
loop_
_entity_poly.entity_id
_entity_poly.type
_entity_poly.pdbx_seq_one_letter_code
_entity_poly.pdbx_strand_id
1 'polypeptide(L)'
;MTRERSRRRLRRRDRNALIAVSLTAMALTASGCVVVHGEREVLPATTRAEAAKALTQFTDAYNKADKAYDRSLDKDHVTGALADIDGARLKAGHANSPSGNANHTPLTLTDAKFTIPAKAGWPRWFVADAKGNIGGANARWLLVFTRDDLGEPWQVAYLTLVAAGDVPEFKKDKDGWAEAVPADSAQLAVRPADLSKGYATYLKSGGTTFADGRNTSGWRSDRAKEAKKPGLVRQFIDQPLTHGDYAPLALRTVDGGALVFFTTHHYEKRTAAPGTTVPIPNKDVQALTKGEVKQSLTLEFISNEAALDPAGSGPVSVLGRLQGLTAAQGE
;
A
#
# COMPACT_ATOMS: atom_id res chain seq x y z
N MET A 1 41.01 55.96 82.40
CA MET A 1 41.52 55.07 83.46
C MET A 1 41.22 53.63 83.04
N THR A 2 42.20 52.73 83.22
CA THR A 2 42.11 51.25 83.38
C THR A 2 41.32 50.44 82.33
N ARG A 3 41.94 49.79 81.34
CA ARG A 3 42.59 48.44 81.36
C ARG A 3 41.78 47.33 82.06
N GLU A 4 41.33 46.34 81.28
CA GLU A 4 41.65 44.92 81.53
C GLU A 4 41.44 44.00 80.29
N ARG A 5 42.12 42.85 80.29
CA ARG A 5 42.44 41.94 79.18
C ARG A 5 41.58 40.65 79.19
N SER A 6 41.72 39.88 78.08
CA SER A 6 41.63 38.40 77.94
C SER A 6 40.32 37.89 77.28
N ARG A 7 40.24 36.89 76.39
CA ARG A 7 41.18 36.01 75.65
C ARG A 7 40.43 35.35 74.46
N ARG A 8 41.13 35.18 73.32
CA ARG A 8 41.02 34.20 72.19
C ARG A 8 39.77 33.30 72.01
N ARG A 9 39.25 33.25 70.77
CA ARG A 9 39.18 32.06 69.88
C ARG A 9 39.07 32.47 68.40
N LEU A 10 39.54 31.58 67.52
CA LEU A 10 39.90 31.76 66.10
C LEU A 10 39.00 30.90 65.19
N ARG A 11 38.99 31.27 63.89
CA ARG A 11 38.47 30.57 62.68
C ARG A 11 36.99 30.79 62.39
N ARG A 12 36.55 31.11 61.17
CA ARG A 12 37.06 30.86 59.79
C ARG A 12 36.50 32.01 58.91
N ARG A 13 37.29 32.79 58.15
CA ARG A 13 37.78 32.55 56.77
C ARG A 13 36.69 31.97 55.86
N ASP A 14 36.31 32.57 54.75
CA ASP A 14 37.05 33.42 53.80
C ASP A 14 36.05 34.21 52.94
N ARG A 15 36.28 35.52 52.73
CA ARG A 15 36.77 36.17 51.49
C ARG A 15 35.80 36.10 50.32
N ASN A 16 35.66 37.09 49.46
CA ASN A 16 36.05 38.50 49.31
C ASN A 16 35.32 38.88 48.00
N ALA A 17 34.61 40.00 47.92
CA ALA A 17 35.14 41.25 47.35
C ALA A 17 35.41 41.09 45.83
N LEU A 18 34.88 41.87 44.87
CA LEU A 18 34.59 43.31 44.78
C LEU A 18 33.89 43.62 43.43
N ILE A 19 33.12 44.72 43.40
CA ILE A 19 33.09 45.80 42.37
C ILE A 19 32.75 45.38 40.93
N ALA A 20 31.56 45.65 40.40
CA ALA A 20 30.93 46.91 39.96
C ALA A 20 31.15 47.26 38.47
N VAL A 21 30.11 47.93 37.93
CA VAL A 21 30.04 48.76 36.71
C VAL A 21 29.60 48.07 35.40
N SER A 22 28.31 48.26 35.12
CA SER A 22 27.63 48.65 33.87
C SER A 22 28.39 48.59 32.54
N LEU A 23 27.82 47.93 31.52
CA LEU A 23 27.44 48.53 30.22
C LEU A 23 26.91 47.48 29.21
N THR A 24 25.85 47.91 28.54
CA THR A 24 25.07 47.43 27.40
C THR A 24 25.75 46.53 26.36
N ALA A 25 25.07 45.44 25.96
CA ALA A 25 25.07 44.94 24.59
C ALA A 25 23.76 44.20 24.29
N MET A 26 22.96 44.75 23.36
CA MET A 26 21.81 44.06 22.77
C MET A 26 22.31 42.81 22.05
N ALA A 27 22.01 41.63 22.58
CA ALA A 27 22.14 40.39 21.86
C ALA A 27 20.96 40.28 20.88
N LEU A 28 21.19 40.63 19.61
CA LEU A 28 20.42 40.09 18.49
C LEU A 28 20.71 38.59 18.42
N THR A 29 20.03 37.80 19.26
CA THR A 29 19.92 36.37 19.01
C THR A 29 19.04 36.24 17.79
N ALA A 30 19.67 35.99 16.64
CA ALA A 30 19.00 35.41 15.49
C ALA A 30 18.41 34.06 15.94
N SER A 31 17.20 34.09 16.50
CA SER A 31 16.30 32.95 16.53
C SER A 31 15.85 32.73 15.09
N GLY A 32 16.77 32.25 14.26
CA GLY A 32 16.42 31.60 13.03
C GLY A 32 15.61 30.37 13.42
N CYS A 33 14.30 30.53 13.48
CA CYS A 33 13.39 29.42 13.27
C CYS A 33 13.75 28.87 11.89
N VAL A 34 14.68 27.92 11.86
CA VAL A 34 14.89 27.11 10.67
C VAL A 34 13.59 26.32 10.55
N VAL A 35 12.67 26.85 9.74
CA VAL A 35 11.61 26.04 9.18
C VAL A 35 12.34 25.08 8.27
N VAL A 36 12.72 23.92 8.83
CA VAL A 36 13.12 22.79 8.00
C VAL A 36 11.87 22.45 7.23
N HIS A 37 11.81 22.88 5.98
CA HIS A 37 10.85 22.42 5.00
C HIS A 37 11.12 20.93 4.80
N GLY A 38 10.64 20.07 5.72
CA GLY A 38 10.78 18.61 5.66
C GLY A 38 10.17 17.99 4.39
N GLU A 39 9.41 18.80 3.65
CA GLU A 39 8.95 18.59 2.29
C GLU A 39 10.06 18.55 1.22
N ARG A 40 11.28 19.01 1.52
CA ARG A 40 12.43 19.00 0.58
C ARG A 40 13.56 18.05 0.95
N GLU A 41 13.66 17.63 2.21
CA GLU A 41 14.72 16.72 2.63
C GLU A 41 14.45 15.29 2.16
N VAL A 42 15.40 14.74 1.41
CA VAL A 42 15.38 13.35 0.96
C VAL A 42 15.86 12.48 2.11
N LEU A 43 14.91 11.83 2.77
CA LEU A 43 15.15 10.93 3.90
C LEU A 43 14.59 9.54 3.59
N PRO A 44 15.19 8.47 4.15
CA PRO A 44 14.58 7.15 4.08
C PRO A 44 13.17 7.20 4.67
N ALA A 45 12.23 6.51 4.03
CA ALA A 45 10.83 6.56 4.47
C ALA A 45 10.59 6.00 5.87
N THR A 46 11.47 5.10 6.32
CA THR A 46 11.41 4.43 7.62
C THR A 46 12.75 3.76 7.93
N THR A 47 12.88 3.19 9.12
CA THR A 47 13.98 2.27 9.44
C THR A 47 13.60 0.82 9.14
N ARG A 48 14.58 -0.06 8.94
CA ARG A 48 14.33 -1.50 8.76
C ARG A 48 13.62 -2.13 9.98
N ALA A 49 13.93 -1.65 11.18
CA ALA A 49 13.30 -2.12 12.41
C ALA A 49 11.82 -1.69 12.51
N GLU A 50 11.52 -0.44 12.14
CA GLU A 50 10.14 0.05 12.08
C GLU A 50 9.35 -0.65 10.98
N ALA A 51 9.94 -0.89 9.80
CA ALA A 51 9.32 -1.67 8.73
C ALA A 51 8.97 -3.11 9.17
N ALA A 52 9.87 -3.78 9.89
CA ALA A 52 9.62 -5.12 10.44
C ALA A 52 8.50 -5.11 11.50
N LYS A 53 8.46 -4.07 12.34
CA LYS A 53 7.37 -3.87 13.31
C LYS A 53 6.03 -3.65 12.61
N ALA A 54 5.99 -2.80 11.58
CA ALA A 54 4.78 -2.55 10.79
C ALA A 54 4.26 -3.83 10.12
N LEU A 55 5.16 -4.65 9.55
CA LEU A 55 4.79 -5.95 8.98
C LEU A 55 4.15 -6.89 10.01
N THR A 56 4.72 -6.93 11.21
CA THR A 56 4.18 -7.74 12.32
C THR A 56 2.80 -7.23 12.74
N GLN A 57 2.65 -5.92 12.94
CA GLN A 57 1.38 -5.30 13.33
C GLN A 57 0.28 -5.54 12.30
N PHE A 58 0.58 -5.37 11.01
CA PHE A 58 -0.33 -5.71 9.93
C PHE A 58 -0.72 -7.19 9.98
N THR A 59 0.25 -8.10 10.09
CA THR A 59 -0.01 -9.55 10.06
C THR A 59 -0.88 -9.99 11.24
N ASP A 60 -0.63 -9.44 12.43
CA ASP A 60 -1.43 -9.70 13.63
C ASP A 60 -2.86 -9.18 13.48
N ALA A 61 -3.04 -7.95 12.99
CA ALA A 61 -4.35 -7.35 12.76
C ALA A 61 -5.14 -8.10 11.68
N TYR A 62 -4.48 -8.40 10.56
CA TYR A 62 -5.02 -9.19 9.45
C TYR A 62 -5.54 -10.55 9.93
N ASN A 63 -4.75 -11.28 10.71
CA ASN A 63 -5.14 -12.58 11.24
C ASN A 63 -6.32 -12.48 12.23
N LYS A 64 -6.36 -11.43 13.07
CA LYS A 64 -7.49 -11.19 13.98
C LYS A 64 -8.77 -10.88 13.21
N ALA A 65 -8.69 -9.99 12.22
CA ALA A 65 -9.80 -9.62 11.36
C ALA A 65 -10.33 -10.83 10.59
N ASP A 66 -9.43 -11.63 9.99
CA ASP A 66 -9.80 -12.86 9.29
C ASP A 66 -10.49 -13.87 10.20
N LYS A 67 -9.93 -14.12 11.39
CA LYS A 67 -10.48 -15.08 12.35
C LYS A 67 -11.88 -14.69 12.82
N ALA A 68 -12.13 -13.39 13.01
CA ALA A 68 -13.42 -12.88 13.47
C ALA A 68 -14.40 -12.54 12.33
N TYR A 69 -13.93 -12.50 11.09
CA TYR A 69 -14.59 -11.80 9.99
C TYR A 69 -15.00 -10.36 10.38
N ASP A 70 -14.05 -9.59 10.91
CA ASP A 70 -14.33 -8.25 11.43
C ASP A 70 -13.29 -7.22 10.94
N ARG A 71 -13.70 -6.37 10.00
CA ARG A 71 -12.91 -5.28 9.43
C ARG A 71 -12.51 -4.22 10.47
N SER A 72 -13.23 -4.10 11.58
CA SER A 72 -12.86 -3.12 12.61
C SER A 72 -11.54 -3.45 13.29
N LEU A 73 -11.05 -4.69 13.15
CA LEU A 73 -9.81 -5.18 13.75
C LEU A 73 -8.55 -4.89 12.91
N ASP A 74 -8.69 -4.63 11.61
CA ASP A 74 -7.58 -4.32 10.71
C ASP A 74 -7.68 -2.95 10.01
N LYS A 75 -8.79 -2.23 10.16
CA LYS A 75 -9.02 -0.91 9.52
C LYS A 75 -7.89 0.11 9.67
N ASP A 76 -7.14 0.07 10.77
CA ASP A 76 -6.04 1.02 11.04
C ASP A 76 -4.70 0.54 10.45
N HIS A 77 -4.70 -0.61 9.77
CA HIS A 77 -3.52 -1.27 9.18
C HIS A 77 -3.67 -1.55 7.68
N VAL A 78 -4.83 -1.25 7.08
CA VAL A 78 -5.08 -1.37 5.64
C VAL A 78 -5.65 -0.07 5.10
N THR A 79 -5.30 0.26 3.87
CA THR A 79 -5.88 1.38 3.13
C THR A 79 -6.03 1.05 1.65
N GLY A 80 -6.59 1.98 0.87
CA GLY A 80 -6.72 1.89 -0.58
C GLY A 80 -7.35 0.58 -1.06
N ALA A 81 -6.76 0.01 -2.10
CA ALA A 81 -7.30 -1.17 -2.76
C ALA A 81 -7.33 -2.41 -1.87
N LEU A 82 -6.32 -2.61 -1.01
CA LEU A 82 -6.33 -3.74 -0.09
C LEU A 82 -7.48 -3.63 0.92
N ALA A 83 -7.72 -2.44 1.46
CA ALA A 83 -8.81 -2.22 2.41
C ALA A 83 -10.18 -2.53 1.80
N ASP A 84 -10.39 -2.23 0.53
CA ASP A 84 -11.65 -2.57 -0.16
C ASP A 84 -11.77 -4.07 -0.44
N ILE A 85 -10.71 -4.68 -0.96
CA ILE A 85 -10.66 -6.11 -1.30
C ILE A 85 -10.90 -6.96 -0.04
N ASP A 86 -10.10 -6.77 1.02
CA ASP A 86 -10.26 -7.54 2.24
C ASP A 86 -11.50 -7.12 3.00
N GLY A 87 -11.83 -5.83 3.03
CA GLY A 87 -13.05 -5.36 3.69
C GLY A 87 -14.32 -6.01 3.14
N ALA A 88 -14.41 -6.20 1.82
CA ALA A 88 -15.52 -6.91 1.21
C ALA A 88 -15.50 -8.41 1.50
N ARG A 89 -14.32 -9.04 1.48
CA ARG A 89 -14.14 -10.46 1.86
C ARG A 89 -14.57 -10.71 3.30
N LEU A 90 -14.15 -9.86 4.24
CA LEU A 90 -14.51 -9.96 5.66
C LEU A 90 -16.02 -9.72 5.85
N LYS A 91 -16.60 -8.73 5.17
CA LYS A 91 -18.05 -8.48 5.21
C LYS A 91 -18.86 -9.69 4.74
N ALA A 92 -18.47 -10.29 3.61
CA ALA A 92 -19.11 -11.48 3.08
C ALA A 92 -18.96 -12.67 4.04
N GLY A 93 -17.76 -12.89 4.56
CA GLY A 93 -17.46 -13.90 5.57
C GLY A 93 -18.32 -13.76 6.82
N HIS A 94 -18.47 -12.53 7.34
CA HIS A 94 -19.29 -12.24 8.52
C HIS A 94 -20.77 -12.54 8.30
N ALA A 95 -21.31 -12.13 7.15
CA ALA A 95 -22.70 -12.42 6.80
C ALA A 95 -22.96 -13.93 6.71
N ASN A 96 -21.98 -14.70 6.23
CA ASN A 96 -22.09 -16.15 6.05
C ASN A 96 -21.75 -16.94 7.33
N SER A 97 -20.92 -16.39 8.21
CA SER A 97 -20.42 -17.00 9.45
C SER A 97 -20.26 -15.94 10.55
N PRO A 98 -21.36 -15.47 11.17
CA PRO A 98 -21.32 -14.35 12.13
C PRO A 98 -20.55 -14.66 13.42
N SER A 99 -20.34 -15.94 13.73
CA SER A 99 -19.51 -16.39 14.86
C SER A 99 -18.00 -16.39 14.56
N GLY A 100 -17.58 -15.97 13.36
CA GLY A 100 -16.19 -15.95 12.91
C GLY A 100 -15.81 -17.08 11.96
N ASN A 101 -14.56 -17.06 11.50
CA ASN A 101 -14.01 -17.99 10.52
C ASN A 101 -13.58 -19.31 11.18
N ALA A 102 -14.44 -20.34 11.07
CA ALA A 102 -14.14 -21.68 11.57
C ALA A 102 -12.96 -22.36 10.84
N ASN A 103 -12.64 -21.91 9.63
CA ASN A 103 -11.55 -22.46 8.80
C ASN A 103 -10.31 -21.57 8.81
N HIS A 104 -10.19 -20.67 9.80
CA HIS A 104 -9.07 -19.75 9.90
C HIS A 104 -7.73 -20.50 9.98
N THR A 105 -6.84 -20.19 9.05
CA THR A 105 -5.44 -20.57 9.09
C THR A 105 -4.62 -19.29 9.17
N PRO A 106 -3.83 -19.07 10.24
CA PRO A 106 -3.05 -17.85 10.37
C PRO A 106 -2.07 -17.67 9.21
N LEU A 107 -2.08 -16.47 8.62
CA LEU A 107 -1.05 -15.99 7.72
C LEU A 107 0.25 -15.87 8.50
N THR A 108 1.31 -16.49 7.97
CA THR A 108 2.68 -16.28 8.43
C THR A 108 3.52 -15.75 7.27
N LEU A 109 4.26 -14.68 7.55
CA LEU A 109 5.18 -14.06 6.62
C LEU A 109 6.60 -14.28 7.13
N THR A 110 7.41 -14.95 6.33
CA THR A 110 8.80 -15.32 6.64
C THR A 110 9.74 -14.81 5.56
N ASP A 111 11.05 -14.81 5.81
CA ASP A 111 12.06 -14.34 4.84
C ASP A 111 11.72 -12.93 4.29
N ALA A 112 11.34 -12.03 5.22
CA ALA A 112 10.93 -10.68 4.89
C ALA A 112 12.14 -9.82 4.49
N LYS A 113 12.05 -9.18 3.33
CA LYS A 113 13.01 -8.21 2.81
C LYS A 113 12.31 -6.86 2.68
N PHE A 114 12.99 -5.79 3.07
CA PHE A 114 12.42 -4.44 3.05
C PHE A 114 13.15 -3.57 2.03
N THR A 115 12.40 -3.02 1.09
CA THR A 115 12.87 -2.03 0.12
C THR A 115 12.30 -0.68 0.51
N ILE A 116 13.16 0.18 1.05
CA ILE A 116 12.79 1.46 1.65
C ILE A 116 13.36 2.58 0.78
N PRO A 117 12.52 3.35 0.07
CA PRO A 117 12.98 4.48 -0.72
C PRO A 117 13.41 5.65 0.16
N ALA A 118 14.47 6.35 -0.27
CA ALA A 118 14.76 7.69 0.21
C ALA A 118 14.03 8.70 -0.69
N LYS A 119 13.16 9.53 -0.10
CA LYS A 119 12.39 10.55 -0.84
C LYS A 119 12.11 11.77 0.01
N ALA A 120 11.72 12.86 -0.65
CA ALA A 120 11.16 14.03 0.00
C ALA A 120 9.64 13.93 0.11
N GLY A 121 9.06 14.61 1.09
CA GLY A 121 7.60 14.75 1.27
C GLY A 121 6.84 13.47 1.61
N TRP A 122 5.53 13.61 1.69
CA TRP A 122 4.54 12.56 1.99
C TRP A 122 3.87 12.02 0.71
N PRO A 123 3.19 10.86 0.74
CA PRO A 123 3.29 9.83 1.78
C PRO A 123 4.71 9.29 1.93
N ARG A 124 5.02 8.74 3.11
CA ARG A 124 6.15 7.84 3.30
C ARG A 124 5.67 6.43 2.97
N TRP A 125 6.53 5.63 2.33
CA TRP A 125 6.16 4.28 1.93
C TRP A 125 7.37 3.37 1.81
N PHE A 126 7.15 2.07 1.91
CA PHE A 126 8.16 1.03 1.67
C PHE A 126 7.49 -0.25 1.19
N VAL A 127 8.28 -1.16 0.62
CA VAL A 127 7.81 -2.49 0.20
C VAL A 127 8.38 -3.55 1.13
N ALA A 128 7.50 -4.39 1.66
CA ALA A 128 7.87 -5.65 2.27
C ALA A 128 7.64 -6.78 1.26
N ASP A 129 8.69 -7.54 1.01
CA ASP A 129 8.68 -8.76 0.22
C ASP A 129 8.88 -9.95 1.17
N ALA A 130 7.87 -10.81 1.33
CA ALA A 130 7.93 -11.93 2.25
C ALA A 130 7.35 -13.21 1.66
N LYS A 131 7.85 -14.36 2.12
CA LYS A 131 7.27 -15.67 1.82
C LYS A 131 6.06 -15.92 2.70
N GLY A 132 4.89 -16.08 2.07
CA GLY A 132 3.65 -16.46 2.75
C GLY A 132 3.45 -17.98 2.80
N ASN A 133 2.81 -18.48 3.86
CA ASN A 133 2.31 -19.86 3.91
C ASN A 133 1.02 -20.07 3.11
N ILE A 134 0.31 -18.99 2.76
CA ILE A 134 -0.93 -18.97 1.97
C ILE A 134 -0.64 -18.23 0.66
N GLY A 135 -1.33 -18.59 -0.42
CA GLY A 135 -1.17 -17.97 -1.74
C GLY A 135 -0.44 -18.83 -2.79
N GLY A 136 -0.13 -20.09 -2.46
CA GLY A 136 0.53 -21.05 -3.35
C GLY A 136 1.98 -21.35 -2.95
N ALA A 137 2.50 -22.48 -3.43
CA ALA A 137 3.88 -22.88 -3.13
C ALA A 137 4.86 -21.84 -3.70
N ASN A 138 5.71 -21.28 -2.84
CA ASN A 138 6.74 -20.28 -3.17
C ASN A 138 6.23 -18.91 -3.67
N ALA A 139 4.97 -18.55 -3.38
CA ALA A 139 4.50 -17.19 -3.63
C ALA A 139 5.18 -16.17 -2.68
N ARG A 140 5.56 -15.03 -3.24
CA ARG A 140 6.02 -13.86 -2.50
C ARG A 140 4.90 -12.85 -2.39
N TRP A 141 4.64 -12.42 -1.16
CA TRP A 141 3.72 -11.34 -0.83
C TRP A 141 4.49 -10.04 -0.94
N LEU A 142 4.13 -9.21 -1.93
CA LEU A 142 4.61 -7.85 -2.04
C LEU A 142 3.58 -6.91 -1.44
N LEU A 143 3.90 -6.38 -0.26
CA LEU A 143 3.06 -5.46 0.49
C LEU A 143 3.66 -4.06 0.43
N VAL A 144 2.88 -3.08 -0.02
CA VAL A 144 3.30 -1.67 -0.01
C VAL A 144 2.65 -0.99 1.18
N PHE A 145 3.49 -0.63 2.14
CA PHE A 145 3.10 0.11 3.32
C PHE A 145 3.19 1.60 3.02
N THR A 146 2.16 2.36 3.38
CA THR A 146 2.08 3.81 3.27
C THR A 146 1.73 4.42 4.63
N ARG A 147 2.07 5.70 4.78
CA ARG A 147 1.72 6.53 5.94
C ARG A 147 1.76 7.99 5.51
N ASP A 148 0.76 8.78 5.88
CA ASP A 148 0.63 10.18 5.47
C ASP A 148 1.17 11.18 6.49
N ASP A 149 1.36 10.77 7.74
CA ASP A 149 2.00 11.57 8.79
C ASP A 149 2.80 10.74 9.81
N LEU A 150 3.75 11.35 10.54
CA LEU A 150 4.54 10.66 11.57
C LEU A 150 3.70 10.07 12.71
N GLY A 151 2.55 10.67 13.02
CA GLY A 151 1.64 10.22 14.08
C GLY A 151 0.73 9.05 13.68
N GLU A 152 0.69 8.70 12.40
CA GLU A 152 -0.22 7.68 11.88
C GLU A 152 0.40 6.27 11.88
N PRO A 153 -0.41 5.20 11.97
CA PRO A 153 0.08 3.85 11.78
C PRO A 153 0.50 3.63 10.33
N TRP A 154 1.42 2.69 10.12
CA TRP A 154 1.67 2.16 8.79
C TRP A 154 0.49 1.31 8.33
N GLN A 155 -0.02 1.61 7.14
CA GLN A 155 -1.12 0.88 6.51
C GLN A 155 -0.65 0.23 5.21
N VAL A 156 -1.19 -0.94 4.88
CA VAL A 156 -0.91 -1.58 3.59
C VAL A 156 -1.94 -1.11 2.56
N ALA A 157 -1.48 -0.42 1.52
CA ALA A 157 -2.31 0.05 0.42
C ALA A 157 -2.40 -0.98 -0.73
N TYR A 158 -1.27 -1.64 -1.01
CA TYR A 158 -1.16 -2.64 -2.08
C TYR A 158 -0.70 -3.98 -1.54
N LEU A 159 -1.33 -5.03 -2.05
CA LEU A 159 -0.88 -6.41 -1.92
C LEU A 159 -0.93 -7.07 -3.30
N THR A 160 0.15 -7.72 -3.68
CA THR A 160 0.19 -8.63 -4.83
C THR A 160 0.96 -9.90 -4.49
N LEU A 161 0.64 -10.97 -5.21
CA LEU A 161 1.37 -12.23 -5.15
C LEU A 161 2.17 -12.39 -6.43
N VAL A 162 3.47 -12.63 -6.29
CA VAL A 162 4.37 -12.89 -7.43
C VAL A 162 5.17 -14.17 -7.18
N ALA A 163 5.71 -14.78 -8.23
CA ALA A 163 6.61 -15.92 -8.06
C ALA A 163 7.93 -15.45 -7.43
N ALA A 164 8.59 -16.31 -6.65
CA ALA A 164 9.83 -15.95 -5.96
C ALA A 164 10.97 -15.47 -6.88
N GLY A 165 11.03 -15.95 -8.11
CA GLY A 165 12.02 -15.52 -9.11
C GLY A 165 11.66 -14.23 -9.84
N ASP A 166 10.45 -13.71 -9.66
CA ASP A 166 9.92 -12.58 -10.45
C ASP A 166 10.05 -11.24 -9.71
N VAL A 167 10.43 -11.25 -8.42
CA VAL A 167 10.72 -10.01 -7.69
C VAL A 167 12.03 -9.41 -8.25
N PRO A 168 12.00 -8.22 -8.87
CA PRO A 168 13.18 -7.65 -9.49
C PRO A 168 14.20 -7.18 -8.45
N GLU A 169 15.45 -7.02 -8.88
CA GLU A 169 16.44 -6.30 -8.09
C GLU A 169 16.21 -4.78 -8.18
N PHE A 170 16.17 -4.14 -7.02
CA PHE A 170 15.97 -2.69 -6.92
C PHE A 170 17.29 -1.95 -6.85
N LYS A 171 17.37 -0.83 -7.57
CA LYS A 171 18.50 0.09 -7.48
C LYS A 171 18.55 0.68 -6.07
N LYS A 172 19.74 0.70 -5.48
CA LYS A 172 19.99 1.25 -4.15
C LYS A 172 21.15 2.24 -4.19
N ASP A 173 21.11 3.22 -3.31
CA ASP A 173 22.24 4.12 -3.05
C ASP A 173 23.33 3.44 -2.21
N LYS A 174 24.40 4.20 -1.90
CA LYS A 174 25.54 3.74 -1.11
C LYS A 174 25.17 3.32 0.33
N ASP A 175 24.05 3.81 0.85
CA ASP A 175 23.57 3.53 2.21
C ASP A 175 22.51 2.39 2.19
N GLY A 176 22.18 1.89 1.00
CA GLY A 176 21.27 0.77 0.77
C GLY A 176 19.79 1.17 0.70
N TRP A 177 19.48 2.45 0.48
CA TRP A 177 18.12 2.95 0.28
C TRP A 177 17.71 2.88 -1.18
N ALA A 178 16.45 2.54 -1.43
CA ALA A 178 15.92 2.44 -2.78
C ALA A 178 15.62 3.80 -3.40
N GLU A 179 15.44 3.82 -4.72
CA GLU A 179 15.03 5.00 -5.47
C GLU A 179 13.53 4.89 -5.81
N ALA A 180 12.73 5.85 -5.33
CA ALA A 180 11.34 6.01 -5.77
C ALA A 180 11.31 6.69 -7.14
N VAL A 181 10.44 6.21 -8.04
CA VAL A 181 10.23 6.83 -9.36
C VAL A 181 9.01 7.76 -9.29
N PRO A 182 9.15 9.05 -9.67
CA PRO A 182 8.02 9.98 -9.73
C PRO A 182 6.90 9.49 -10.65
N ALA A 183 5.65 9.78 -10.27
CA ALA A 183 4.49 9.28 -11.00
C ALA A 183 4.38 9.84 -12.44
N ASP A 184 4.97 11.00 -12.70
CA ASP A 184 5.03 11.67 -14.00
C ASP A 184 6.34 11.39 -14.77
N SER A 185 7.21 10.52 -14.26
CA SER A 185 8.51 10.20 -14.86
C SER A 185 8.39 9.72 -16.30
N ALA A 186 8.96 10.48 -17.24
CA ALA A 186 9.05 10.13 -18.66
C ALA A 186 10.24 9.21 -19.01
N GLN A 187 10.93 8.65 -18.00
CA GLN A 187 12.07 7.76 -18.20
C GLN A 187 11.68 6.29 -18.42
N LEU A 188 10.40 5.98 -18.29
CA LEU A 188 9.82 4.65 -18.45
C LEU A 188 8.99 4.59 -19.75
N ALA A 189 8.67 3.38 -20.21
CA ALA A 189 7.83 3.20 -21.39
C ALA A 189 6.41 3.73 -21.18
N VAL A 190 5.87 3.59 -19.97
CA VAL A 190 4.64 4.25 -19.54
C VAL A 190 4.92 5.04 -18.26
N ARG A 191 4.35 6.24 -18.13
CA ARG A 191 4.46 6.98 -16.87
C ARG A 191 3.70 6.22 -15.79
N PRO A 192 4.19 6.10 -14.54
CA PRO A 192 3.47 5.36 -13.50
C PRO A 192 2.02 5.86 -13.30
N ALA A 193 1.78 7.17 -13.38
CA ALA A 193 0.45 7.78 -13.31
C ALA A 193 -0.51 7.33 -14.43
N ASP A 194 0.01 6.91 -15.57
CA ASP A 194 -0.79 6.51 -16.74
C ASP A 194 -1.04 4.99 -16.78
N LEU A 195 -0.36 4.18 -15.97
CA LEU A 195 -0.44 2.72 -16.07
C LEU A 195 -1.84 2.16 -15.84
N SER A 196 -2.56 2.67 -14.83
CA SER A 196 -3.94 2.26 -14.55
C SER A 196 -4.86 2.50 -15.75
N LYS A 197 -4.75 3.69 -16.39
CA LYS A 197 -5.52 4.05 -17.59
C LYS A 197 -5.09 3.25 -18.82
N GLY A 198 -3.79 3.04 -18.97
CA GLY A 198 -3.20 2.24 -20.04
C GLY A 198 -3.69 0.80 -19.97
N TYR A 199 -3.70 0.21 -18.76
CA TYR A 199 -4.16 -1.16 -18.54
C TYR A 199 -5.66 -1.32 -18.80
N ALA A 200 -6.50 -0.41 -18.29
CA ALA A 200 -7.94 -0.41 -18.60
C ALA A 200 -8.20 -0.29 -20.11
N THR A 201 -7.47 0.58 -20.81
CA THR A 201 -7.54 0.71 -22.27
C THR A 201 -7.13 -0.57 -22.98
N TYR A 202 -6.03 -1.18 -22.54
CA TYR A 202 -5.52 -2.43 -23.09
C TYR A 202 -6.51 -3.58 -22.93
N LEU A 203 -7.18 -3.72 -21.79
CA LEU A 203 -8.17 -4.78 -21.58
C LEU A 203 -9.34 -4.67 -22.55
N LYS A 204 -9.82 -3.44 -22.79
CA LYS A 204 -10.89 -3.15 -23.74
C LYS A 204 -10.46 -3.40 -25.19
N SER A 205 -9.39 -2.74 -25.63
CA SER A 205 -9.06 -2.61 -27.05
C SER A 205 -7.89 -3.48 -27.52
N GLY A 206 -7.10 -4.02 -26.59
CA GLY A 206 -5.81 -4.65 -26.88
C GLY A 206 -4.73 -3.61 -27.13
N GLY A 207 -3.67 -4.02 -27.83
CA GLY A 207 -2.52 -3.18 -28.16
C GLY A 207 -1.21 -3.86 -27.79
N THR A 208 -0.11 -3.13 -27.94
CA THR A 208 1.25 -3.62 -27.71
C THR A 208 1.91 -3.00 -26.46
N THR A 209 1.20 -2.14 -25.73
CA THR A 209 1.69 -1.48 -24.51
C THR A 209 2.05 -2.48 -23.40
N PHE A 210 1.35 -3.61 -23.34
CA PHE A 210 1.59 -4.66 -22.36
C PHE A 210 2.07 -5.92 -23.05
N ALA A 211 3.03 -6.60 -22.41
CA ALA A 211 3.51 -7.90 -22.85
C ALA A 211 2.40 -8.96 -22.70
N ASP A 212 2.48 -10.00 -23.52
CA ASP A 212 1.58 -11.14 -23.40
C ASP A 212 1.80 -11.90 -22.08
N GLY A 213 0.71 -12.35 -21.46
CA GLY A 213 0.76 -12.96 -20.14
C GLY A 213 -0.62 -13.31 -19.59
N ARG A 214 -0.63 -14.04 -18.45
CA ARG A 214 -1.86 -14.53 -17.81
C ARG A 214 -2.83 -13.39 -17.48
N ASN A 215 -2.30 -12.28 -16.99
CA ASN A 215 -3.04 -11.10 -16.55
C ASN A 215 -3.31 -10.09 -17.69
N THR A 216 -2.79 -10.30 -18.89
CA THR A 216 -2.95 -9.40 -20.04
C THR A 216 -3.74 -10.12 -21.15
N SER A 217 -3.09 -10.59 -22.21
CA SER A 217 -3.74 -11.25 -23.35
C SER A 217 -4.46 -12.54 -22.97
N GLY A 218 -3.94 -13.29 -21.99
CA GLY A 218 -4.62 -14.45 -21.43
C GLY A 218 -5.98 -14.10 -20.80
N TRP A 219 -6.04 -13.04 -20.01
CA TRP A 219 -7.30 -12.59 -19.40
C TRP A 219 -8.28 -12.05 -20.42
N ARG A 220 -7.81 -11.34 -21.45
CA ARG A 220 -8.65 -10.90 -22.58
C ARG A 220 -9.23 -12.10 -23.34
N SER A 221 -8.44 -13.15 -23.57
CA SER A 221 -8.89 -14.39 -24.19
C SER A 221 -10.00 -15.06 -23.37
N ASP A 222 -9.82 -15.16 -22.05
CA ASP A 222 -10.83 -15.71 -21.15
C ASP A 222 -12.13 -14.89 -21.19
N ARG A 223 -12.03 -13.56 -21.09
CA ARG A 223 -13.19 -12.67 -21.19
C ARG A 223 -13.91 -12.81 -22.53
N ALA A 224 -13.19 -12.95 -23.64
CA ALA A 224 -13.79 -13.17 -24.95
C ALA A 224 -14.55 -14.51 -25.04
N LYS A 225 -13.98 -15.58 -24.46
CA LYS A 225 -14.65 -16.90 -24.37
C LYS A 225 -15.89 -16.88 -23.47
N GLU A 226 -15.87 -16.04 -22.43
CA GLU A 226 -16.94 -15.93 -21.44
C GLU A 226 -18.02 -14.88 -21.80
N ALA A 227 -17.75 -13.98 -22.74
CA ALA A 227 -18.64 -12.88 -23.11
C ALA A 227 -20.01 -13.35 -23.63
N LYS A 228 -20.06 -14.50 -24.32
CA LYS A 228 -21.30 -15.06 -24.87
C LYS A 228 -21.37 -16.55 -24.57
N LYS A 229 -22.36 -16.93 -23.78
CA LYS A 229 -22.77 -18.32 -23.55
C LYS A 229 -24.26 -18.46 -23.89
N PRO A 230 -24.76 -19.66 -24.21
CA PRO A 230 -26.19 -19.88 -24.39
C PRO A 230 -26.97 -19.36 -23.17
N GLY A 231 -27.91 -18.44 -23.42
CA GLY A 231 -28.77 -17.88 -22.38
C GLY A 231 -28.12 -16.85 -21.44
N LEU A 232 -26.85 -16.47 -21.63
CA LEU A 232 -26.14 -15.52 -20.78
C LEU A 232 -25.10 -14.70 -21.55
N VAL A 233 -25.20 -13.38 -21.44
CA VAL A 233 -24.20 -12.44 -21.97
C VAL A 233 -23.44 -11.81 -20.81
N ARG A 234 -22.13 -11.64 -20.97
CA ARG A 234 -21.27 -10.90 -20.05
C ARG A 234 -20.67 -9.69 -20.75
N GLN A 235 -20.74 -8.54 -20.08
CA GLN A 235 -20.19 -7.27 -20.54
C GLN A 235 -19.20 -6.76 -19.50
N PHE A 236 -18.08 -6.21 -19.96
CA PHE A 236 -17.00 -5.76 -19.10
C PHE A 236 -16.78 -4.26 -19.26
N ILE A 237 -16.57 -3.56 -18.16
CA ILE A 237 -16.11 -2.17 -18.12
C ILE A 237 -14.90 -2.13 -17.20
N ASP A 238 -13.81 -1.54 -17.67
CA ASP A 238 -12.59 -1.35 -16.90
C ASP A 238 -12.30 0.15 -16.78
N GLN A 239 -11.98 0.61 -15.58
CA GLN A 239 -11.73 2.01 -15.26
C GLN A 239 -10.40 2.15 -14.51
N PRO A 240 -9.66 3.24 -14.75
CA PRO A 240 -8.53 3.57 -13.92
C PRO A 240 -8.96 3.96 -12.51
N LEU A 241 -8.11 3.69 -11.53
CA LEU A 241 -8.27 4.12 -10.14
C LEU A 241 -6.91 4.58 -9.61
N THR A 242 -6.74 5.90 -9.44
CA THR A 242 -5.42 6.54 -9.22
C THR A 242 -5.40 7.66 -8.18
N HIS A 243 -6.51 7.94 -7.49
CA HIS A 243 -6.59 9.05 -6.54
C HIS A 243 -6.29 8.59 -5.11
N GLY A 244 -5.80 9.50 -4.25
CA GLY A 244 -5.58 9.20 -2.82
C GLY A 244 -4.74 7.94 -2.61
N ASP A 245 -5.24 7.02 -1.77
CA ASP A 245 -4.58 5.74 -1.45
C ASP A 245 -4.48 4.74 -2.61
N TYR A 246 -5.07 5.06 -3.77
CA TYR A 246 -4.92 4.28 -5.01
C TYR A 246 -3.87 4.88 -5.95
N ALA A 247 -3.18 5.95 -5.55
CA ALA A 247 -2.15 6.58 -6.37
C ALA A 247 -0.94 5.64 -6.58
N PRO A 248 -0.47 5.49 -7.83
CA PRO A 248 0.56 4.51 -8.14
C PRO A 248 1.89 4.82 -7.47
N LEU A 249 2.58 3.77 -7.02
CA LEU A 249 3.89 3.84 -6.39
C LEU A 249 4.89 3.01 -7.19
N ALA A 250 6.08 3.55 -7.40
CA ALA A 250 7.07 2.94 -8.30
C ALA A 250 8.47 2.91 -7.68
N LEU A 251 9.13 1.75 -7.77
CA LEU A 251 10.52 1.54 -7.36
C LEU A 251 11.42 1.30 -8.57
N ARG A 252 12.55 2.01 -8.62
CA ARG A 252 13.55 1.86 -9.68
C ARG A 252 14.21 0.48 -9.61
N THR A 253 14.25 -0.23 -10.74
CA THR A 253 14.99 -1.49 -10.89
C THR A 253 16.43 -1.22 -11.35
N VAL A 254 17.32 -2.20 -11.14
CA VAL A 254 18.76 -2.06 -11.47
C VAL A 254 19.04 -1.87 -12.95
N ASP A 255 18.16 -2.36 -13.82
CA ASP A 255 18.19 -2.20 -15.28
C ASP A 255 17.66 -0.84 -15.77
N GLY A 256 17.26 0.04 -14.84
CA GLY A 256 16.74 1.36 -15.14
C GLY A 256 15.22 1.43 -15.32
N GLY A 257 14.51 0.30 -15.37
CA GLY A 257 13.05 0.25 -15.37
C GLY A 257 12.42 0.58 -14.01
N ALA A 258 11.17 0.19 -13.81
CA ALA A 258 10.52 0.27 -12.51
C ALA A 258 9.56 -0.88 -12.25
N LEU A 259 9.48 -1.31 -10.99
CA LEU A 259 8.31 -2.03 -10.50
C LEU A 259 7.27 -1.01 -10.06
N VAL A 260 6.10 -1.02 -10.70
CA VAL A 260 4.99 -0.12 -10.41
C VAL A 260 3.82 -0.89 -9.82
N PHE A 261 3.33 -0.41 -8.69
CA PHE A 261 2.08 -0.82 -8.08
C PHE A 261 0.99 0.17 -8.48
N PHE A 262 -0.11 -0.33 -9.01
CA PHE A 262 -1.25 0.48 -9.40
C PHE A 262 -2.56 -0.28 -9.19
N THR A 263 -3.68 0.42 -9.28
CA THR A 263 -5.01 -0.15 -9.05
C THR A 263 -5.87 0.03 -10.29
N THR A 264 -6.77 -0.92 -10.53
CA THR A 264 -7.86 -0.78 -11.50
C THR A 264 -9.20 -1.20 -10.93
N HIS A 265 -10.27 -0.63 -11.49
CA HIS A 265 -11.64 -0.90 -11.09
C HIS A 265 -12.38 -1.56 -12.26
N HIS A 266 -12.97 -2.73 -12.02
CA HIS A 266 -13.62 -3.54 -13.05
C HIS A 266 -15.07 -3.81 -12.73
N TYR A 267 -15.89 -3.82 -13.76
CA TYR A 267 -17.29 -4.22 -13.70
C TYR A 267 -17.54 -5.37 -14.67
N GLU A 268 -18.30 -6.36 -14.20
CA GLU A 268 -18.84 -7.43 -15.04
C GLU A 268 -20.37 -7.43 -14.91
N LYS A 269 -21.08 -7.04 -15.97
CA LYS A 269 -22.53 -7.19 -16.03
C LYS A 269 -22.87 -8.51 -16.71
N ARG A 270 -23.62 -9.35 -16.00
CA ARG A 270 -24.22 -10.59 -16.50
C ARG A 270 -25.68 -10.33 -16.81
N THR A 271 -26.13 -10.72 -17.99
CA THR A 271 -27.52 -10.56 -18.42
C THR A 271 -28.03 -11.88 -18.98
N ALA A 272 -29.05 -12.43 -18.34
CA ALA A 272 -29.73 -13.65 -18.77
C ALA A 272 -30.68 -13.36 -19.94
N ALA A 273 -31.01 -14.41 -20.70
CA ALA A 273 -32.00 -14.31 -21.77
C ALA A 273 -33.37 -13.83 -21.22
N PRO A 274 -34.21 -13.19 -22.06
CA PRO A 274 -35.56 -12.80 -21.65
C PRO A 274 -36.35 -13.98 -21.07
N GLY A 275 -37.00 -13.77 -19.94
CA GLY A 275 -37.77 -14.81 -19.24
C GLY A 275 -36.93 -15.79 -18.40
N THR A 276 -35.62 -15.55 -18.27
CA THR A 276 -34.75 -16.33 -17.37
C THR A 276 -34.03 -15.44 -16.36
N THR A 277 -33.36 -16.08 -15.40
CA THR A 277 -32.65 -15.42 -14.29
C THR A 277 -31.16 -15.71 -14.40
N VAL A 278 -30.33 -14.75 -13.98
CA VAL A 278 -28.89 -15.01 -13.83
C VAL A 278 -28.70 -16.18 -12.85
N PRO A 279 -27.81 -17.15 -13.14
CA PRO A 279 -27.53 -18.24 -12.20
C PRO A 279 -27.23 -17.70 -10.80
N ILE A 280 -27.86 -18.33 -9.80
CA ILE A 280 -27.73 -17.94 -8.39
C ILE A 280 -26.24 -17.86 -8.03
N PRO A 281 -25.75 -16.69 -7.61
CA PRO A 281 -24.34 -16.55 -7.30
C PRO A 281 -24.02 -17.26 -5.97
N ASN A 282 -22.74 -17.50 -5.69
CA ASN A 282 -22.33 -18.12 -4.43
C ASN A 282 -22.67 -17.22 -3.21
N LYS A 283 -22.59 -17.78 -2.01
CA LYS A 283 -22.98 -17.06 -0.78
C LYS A 283 -22.18 -15.78 -0.55
N ASP A 284 -20.90 -15.73 -0.93
CA ASP A 284 -20.07 -14.54 -0.72
C ASP A 284 -20.52 -13.38 -1.63
N VAL A 285 -20.82 -13.68 -2.90
CA VAL A 285 -21.40 -12.70 -3.82
C VAL A 285 -22.78 -12.25 -3.33
N GLN A 286 -23.62 -13.19 -2.87
CA GLN A 286 -24.95 -12.85 -2.33
C GLN A 286 -24.85 -11.89 -1.14
N ALA A 287 -23.92 -12.12 -0.22
CA ALA A 287 -23.68 -11.26 0.93
C ALA A 287 -23.24 -9.83 0.54
N LEU A 288 -22.66 -9.67 -0.64
CA LEU A 288 -22.27 -8.38 -1.22
C LEU A 288 -23.30 -7.81 -2.20
N THR A 289 -24.35 -8.57 -2.52
CA THR A 289 -25.37 -8.19 -3.50
C THR A 289 -26.41 -7.29 -2.85
N LYS A 290 -26.61 -6.12 -3.44
CA LYS A 290 -27.79 -5.28 -3.19
C LYS A 290 -28.86 -5.59 -4.24
N GLY A 291 -30.13 -5.50 -3.86
CA GLY A 291 -31.25 -5.81 -4.75
C GLY A 291 -31.45 -7.31 -5.00
N GLU A 292 -32.54 -7.63 -5.69
CA GLU A 292 -32.88 -9.00 -6.07
C GLU A 292 -32.19 -9.36 -7.39
N VAL A 293 -31.51 -10.50 -7.46
CA VAL A 293 -30.89 -10.97 -8.72
C VAL A 293 -31.99 -11.53 -9.62
N LYS A 294 -32.38 -10.76 -10.64
CA LYS A 294 -33.35 -11.18 -11.65
C LYS A 294 -32.65 -11.46 -12.97
N GLN A 295 -32.92 -10.65 -13.99
CA GLN A 295 -32.40 -10.87 -15.33
C GLN A 295 -30.94 -10.38 -15.44
N SER A 296 -30.49 -9.53 -14.53
CA SER A 296 -29.11 -9.05 -14.53
C SER A 296 -28.45 -8.99 -13.16
N LEU A 297 -27.13 -9.13 -13.18
CA LEU A 297 -26.24 -9.04 -12.03
C LEU A 297 -25.00 -8.27 -12.46
N THR A 298 -24.75 -7.12 -11.84
CA THR A 298 -23.52 -6.36 -12.02
C THR A 298 -22.58 -6.66 -10.86
N LEU A 299 -21.38 -7.12 -11.17
CA LEU A 299 -20.31 -7.39 -10.22
C LEU A 299 -19.27 -6.28 -10.31
N GLU A 300 -18.78 -5.83 -9.16
CA GLU A 300 -17.78 -4.78 -9.03
C GLU A 300 -16.52 -5.32 -8.36
N PHE A 301 -15.36 -5.08 -8.96
CA PHE A 301 -14.08 -5.63 -8.52
C PHE A 301 -13.00 -4.55 -8.46
N ILE A 302 -12.29 -4.48 -7.34
CA ILE A 302 -11.04 -3.73 -7.23
C ILE A 302 -9.87 -4.68 -7.40
N SER A 303 -8.84 -4.22 -8.09
CA SER A 303 -7.67 -5.01 -8.43
C SER A 303 -6.38 -4.24 -8.16
N ASN A 304 -5.44 -4.89 -7.48
CA ASN A 304 -4.06 -4.45 -7.33
C ASN A 304 -3.19 -5.13 -8.37
N GLU A 305 -2.38 -4.35 -9.07
CA GLU A 305 -1.41 -4.83 -10.04
C GLU A 305 0.02 -4.50 -9.58
N ALA A 306 0.95 -5.40 -9.91
CA ALA A 306 2.38 -5.15 -9.85
C ALA A 306 2.97 -5.41 -11.24
N ALA A 307 3.57 -4.38 -11.84
CA ALA A 307 4.06 -4.44 -13.22
C ALA A 307 5.49 -3.92 -13.35
N LEU A 308 6.30 -4.57 -14.19
CA LEU A 308 7.60 -4.11 -14.63
C LEU A 308 7.44 -3.24 -15.87
N ASP A 309 7.78 -1.96 -15.72
CA ASP A 309 7.83 -0.98 -16.79
C ASP A 309 9.30 -0.76 -17.21
N PRO A 310 9.68 -1.08 -18.47
CA PRO A 310 11.06 -0.95 -18.89
C PRO A 310 11.49 0.52 -19.01
N ALA A 311 12.80 0.75 -18.95
CA ALA A 311 13.36 2.06 -19.25
C ALA A 311 13.09 2.45 -20.71
N GLY A 312 12.67 3.69 -20.93
CA GLY A 312 12.51 4.28 -22.26
C GLY A 312 11.31 3.73 -23.04
N SER A 313 11.44 2.57 -23.68
CA SER A 313 10.40 2.01 -24.53
C SER A 313 10.34 0.48 -24.45
N GLY A 314 9.18 -0.07 -24.75
CA GLY A 314 8.93 -1.51 -24.72
C GLY A 314 7.60 -1.85 -24.05
N PRO A 315 7.22 -3.13 -24.05
CA PRO A 315 5.98 -3.57 -23.42
C PRO A 315 6.16 -3.71 -21.90
N VAL A 316 5.14 -3.29 -21.16
CA VAL A 316 5.04 -3.46 -19.70
C VAL A 316 4.64 -4.89 -19.36
N SER A 317 5.34 -5.53 -18.42
CA SER A 317 5.04 -6.89 -17.96
C SER A 317 4.26 -6.89 -16.65
N VAL A 318 3.08 -7.52 -16.59
CA VAL A 318 2.28 -7.61 -15.36
C VAL A 318 2.65 -8.88 -14.59
N LEU A 319 3.44 -8.72 -13.53
CA LEU A 319 3.96 -9.82 -12.70
C LEU A 319 2.88 -10.46 -11.84
N GLY A 320 2.01 -9.64 -11.26
CA GLY A 320 1.02 -10.07 -10.29
C GLY A 320 -0.24 -9.24 -10.38
N ARG A 321 -1.36 -9.89 -10.09
CA ARG A 321 -2.65 -9.23 -9.93
C ARG A 321 -3.42 -9.86 -8.78
N LEU A 322 -3.85 -9.04 -7.82
CA LEU A 322 -4.77 -9.45 -6.75
C LEU A 322 -6.09 -8.72 -6.96
N GLN A 323 -7.13 -9.48 -7.29
CA GLN A 323 -8.46 -8.94 -7.52
C GLN A 323 -9.45 -9.46 -6.48
N GLY A 324 -10.29 -8.57 -5.96
CA GLY A 324 -11.38 -8.90 -5.05
C GLY A 324 -12.72 -8.36 -5.56
N LEU A 325 -13.79 -9.13 -5.35
CA LEU A 325 -15.16 -8.64 -5.53
C LEU A 325 -15.50 -7.73 -4.35
N THR A 326 -15.86 -6.48 -4.63
CA THR A 326 -16.12 -5.46 -3.60
C THR A 326 -17.61 -5.18 -3.43
N ALA A 327 -18.39 -5.32 -4.49
CA ALA A 327 -19.85 -5.20 -4.45
C ALA A 327 -20.53 -5.98 -5.57
N ALA A 328 -21.84 -6.17 -5.42
CA ALA A 328 -22.70 -6.67 -6.48
C ALA A 328 -24.08 -5.99 -6.44
N GLN A 329 -24.74 -5.92 -7.59
CA GLN A 329 -26.08 -5.34 -7.74
C GLN A 329 -26.94 -6.26 -8.61
N GLY A 330 -28.05 -6.74 -8.04
CA GLY A 330 -29.09 -7.49 -8.75
C GLY A 330 -30.17 -6.55 -9.30
N GLU A 331 -30.58 -6.78 -10.55
CA GLU A 331 -31.60 -6.00 -11.28
C GLU A 331 -32.46 -6.90 -12.17
#